data_AF-X1PS72-F1
#
_entry.id   AF-X1PS72-F1
#
_cell.length_a   1.000
_cell.length_b   1.000
_cell.length_c   1.000
_cell.angle_alpha   90.00
_cell.angle_beta   90.00
_cell.angle_gamma   90.00
#
_symmetry.space_group_name_H-M   'P 1'
#
loop_
_entity.id
_entity.type
_entity.pdbx_description
1 polymer ?
#
loop_
_entity_poly.entity_id
_entity_poly.type
_entity_poly.pdbx_seq_one_letter_code
_entity_poly.pdbx_strand_id
1 'polypeptide(L)'
;WDYLPPEFTSLFKEIESPAGGGLTDLGGRFASEVADGGVSKAAGPLFEAMGYRANAKHHTHKITSETAVALFQRKKISEDLFDERMLFGGFEPIEAGLQYDSQRPFPSIPDLILWARYHGEPDNVWGTLEDVYDIDPRDYPRWEWLGLQRMTTDHATKLFRRGLLEKYDFDYKMKEIGWRGENISDVLETSWMIPNAMLLTQGLLQTGADHEQIISSISKADIHPDYAQTYLDAILTKPSTADIIAYELRQDPDLSDLDHKLRRVGIHDDYTDVYRTLAYQIPPVADIITMAVREAFTPDIAARFGQYE
;
A
#
# COMPACT_ATOMS: atom_id res chain seq x y z
N TRP A 1 28.74 -34.82 49.18
CA TRP A 1 28.74 -36.26 48.83
C TRP A 1 27.43 -36.72 48.20
N ASP A 2 26.27 -36.23 48.64
CA ASP A 2 24.95 -36.74 48.20
C ASP A 2 24.48 -36.30 46.80
N TYR A 3 25.30 -35.58 46.04
CA TYR A 3 24.91 -35.01 44.73
C TYR A 3 25.82 -35.43 43.58
N LEU A 4 26.78 -36.31 43.85
CA LEU A 4 27.58 -36.97 42.82
C LEU A 4 26.86 -38.26 42.37
N PRO A 5 26.89 -38.61 41.07
CA PRO A 5 26.50 -39.94 40.61
C PRO A 5 27.27 -41.01 41.41
N PRO A 6 26.68 -42.19 41.67
CA PRO A 6 27.29 -43.22 42.53
C PRO A 6 28.73 -43.58 42.12
N GLU A 7 29.01 -43.52 40.82
CA GLU A 7 30.30 -43.79 40.16
C GLU A 7 31.42 -42.81 40.55
N PHE A 8 31.09 -41.58 40.94
CA PHE A 8 32.06 -40.55 41.35
C PHE A 8 32.13 -40.39 42.86
N THR A 9 31.07 -40.76 43.59
CA THR A 9 31.08 -40.79 45.06
C THR A 9 32.09 -41.80 45.58
N SER A 10 32.34 -42.90 44.86
CA SER A 10 33.43 -43.85 45.16
C SER A 10 34.80 -43.24 44.90
N LEU A 11 34.99 -42.56 43.76
CA LEU A 11 36.26 -41.96 43.34
C LEU A 11 36.74 -40.87 44.33
N PHE A 12 35.84 -39.98 44.74
CA PHE A 12 36.18 -38.91 45.68
C PHE A 12 36.33 -39.43 47.13
N LYS A 13 35.59 -40.47 47.56
CA LYS A 13 35.79 -41.11 48.87
C LYS A 13 37.14 -41.82 48.96
N GLU A 14 37.65 -42.35 47.86
CA GLU A 14 38.98 -42.98 47.76
C GLU A 14 40.09 -41.95 47.97
N ILE A 15 39.93 -40.73 47.43
CA ILE A 15 40.85 -39.60 47.61
C ILE A 15 40.89 -39.09 49.06
N GLU A 16 39.77 -39.21 49.81
CA GLU A 16 39.66 -38.73 51.19
C GLU A 16 40.22 -39.73 52.23
N SER A 17 40.58 -40.96 51.82
CA SER A 17 41.11 -41.99 52.71
C SER A 17 42.65 -41.87 52.89
N PRO A 18 43.16 -41.59 54.11
CA PRO A 18 44.59 -41.41 54.30
C PRO A 18 45.25 -42.76 54.60
N ALA A 19 45.60 -43.54 53.58
CA ALA A 19 46.71 -44.50 53.64
C ALA A 19 46.99 -45.22 52.31
N GLY A 20 48.22 -45.06 51.80
CA GLY A 20 48.93 -46.14 51.10
C GLY A 20 49.02 -46.08 49.57
N GLY A 21 50.05 -45.42 49.05
CA GLY A 21 50.84 -45.84 47.88
C GLY A 21 50.23 -45.82 46.46
N GLY A 22 48.90 -45.89 46.30
CA GLY A 22 48.22 -45.96 44.99
C GLY A 22 47.75 -44.62 44.41
N LEU A 23 47.78 -43.55 45.22
CA LEU A 23 47.23 -42.23 44.85
C LEU A 23 47.99 -41.53 43.71
N THR A 24 49.26 -41.84 43.49
CA THR A 24 50.07 -41.20 42.44
C THR A 24 49.73 -41.71 41.03
N ASP A 25 49.36 -42.99 40.90
CA ASP A 25 49.16 -43.62 39.58
C ASP A 25 47.71 -43.49 39.07
N LEU A 26 46.72 -43.40 39.97
CA LEU A 26 45.30 -43.19 39.62
C LEU A 26 44.90 -41.71 39.56
N GLY A 27 45.39 -40.88 40.49
CA GLY A 27 45.23 -39.42 40.42
C GLY A 27 45.98 -38.81 39.24
N GLY A 28 47.14 -39.37 38.89
CA GLY A 28 47.91 -39.02 37.70
C GLY A 28 47.19 -39.36 36.40
N ARG A 29 46.48 -40.50 36.32
CA ARG A 29 45.68 -40.90 35.14
C ARG A 29 44.43 -40.04 34.98
N PHE A 30 43.72 -39.71 36.05
CA PHE A 30 42.54 -38.84 35.97
C PHE A 30 42.92 -37.41 35.55
N ALA A 31 44.04 -36.88 36.07
CA ALA A 31 44.57 -35.58 35.64
C ALA A 31 45.10 -35.61 34.20
N SER A 32 45.77 -36.70 33.79
CA SER A 32 46.27 -36.92 32.43
C SER A 32 45.15 -37.06 31.40
N GLU A 33 44.05 -37.73 31.73
CA GLU A 33 42.96 -38.03 30.79
C GLU A 33 41.99 -36.86 30.63
N VAL A 34 41.90 -35.99 31.65
CA VAL A 34 41.28 -34.66 31.54
C VAL A 34 42.17 -33.70 30.73
N ALA A 35 43.51 -33.85 30.81
CA ALA A 35 44.45 -33.05 30.02
C ALA A 35 44.49 -33.44 28.52
N ASP A 36 44.29 -34.72 28.17
CA ASP A 36 44.36 -35.21 26.78
C ASP A 36 43.03 -35.10 25.98
N GLY A 37 42.00 -34.45 26.52
CA GLY A 37 40.86 -33.90 25.75
C GLY A 37 39.84 -34.89 25.17
N GLY A 38 40.13 -36.19 25.10
CA GLY A 38 39.27 -37.22 24.49
C GLY A 38 37.99 -37.57 25.28
N VAL A 39 38.07 -37.63 26.62
CA VAL A 39 36.91 -37.92 27.50
C VAL A 39 36.03 -36.67 27.72
N SER A 40 36.58 -35.47 27.53
CA SER A 40 35.88 -34.20 27.78
C SER A 40 34.64 -34.00 26.89
N LYS A 41 34.65 -34.50 25.65
CA LYS A 41 33.51 -34.37 24.71
C LYS A 41 32.35 -35.31 25.02
N ALA A 42 32.61 -36.50 25.55
CA ALA A 42 31.57 -37.47 25.90
C ALA A 42 30.96 -37.19 27.29
N ALA A 43 31.75 -36.65 28.21
CA ALA A 43 31.30 -36.27 29.56
C ALA A 43 30.72 -34.84 29.63
N GLY A 44 30.89 -34.02 28.59
CA GLY A 44 30.39 -32.64 28.53
C GLY A 44 28.91 -32.48 28.91
N PRO A 45 27.97 -33.24 28.31
CA PRO A 45 26.55 -33.16 28.65
C PRO A 45 26.24 -33.53 30.11
N LEU A 46 27.03 -34.43 30.71
CA LEU A 46 26.86 -34.85 32.11
C LEU A 46 27.33 -33.73 33.06
N PHE A 47 28.47 -33.10 32.77
CA PHE A 47 28.97 -31.96 33.55
C PHE A 47 28.03 -30.75 33.43
N GLU A 48 27.44 -30.51 32.26
CA GLU A 48 26.39 -29.51 32.07
C GLU A 48 25.15 -29.82 32.92
N ALA A 49 24.66 -31.06 32.91
CA ALA A 49 23.51 -31.47 33.73
C ALA A 49 23.76 -31.32 35.24
N MET A 50 24.99 -31.61 35.70
CA MET A 50 25.40 -31.35 37.09
C MET A 50 25.46 -29.84 37.38
N GLY A 51 26.00 -29.04 36.45
CA GLY A 51 26.00 -27.59 36.52
C GLY A 51 24.59 -27.00 36.64
N TYR A 52 23.65 -27.46 35.81
CA TYR A 52 22.24 -27.03 35.89
C TYR A 52 21.58 -27.38 37.22
N ARG A 53 21.82 -28.60 37.76
CA ARG A 53 21.29 -29.00 39.08
C ARG A 53 21.90 -28.19 40.22
N ALA A 54 23.19 -27.88 40.16
CA ALA A 54 23.85 -27.02 41.13
C ALA A 54 23.27 -25.59 41.09
N ASN A 55 23.10 -25.03 39.89
CA ASN A 55 22.55 -23.68 39.70
C ASN A 55 21.07 -23.59 40.12
N ALA A 56 20.28 -24.64 39.91
CA ALA A 56 18.89 -24.72 40.36
C ALA A 56 18.74 -24.75 41.89
N LYS A 57 19.76 -25.22 42.62
CA LYS A 57 19.73 -25.30 44.09
C LYS A 57 20.38 -24.09 44.76
N HIS A 58 21.46 -23.57 44.18
CA HIS A 58 22.26 -22.49 44.76
C HIS A 58 22.03 -21.12 44.12
N HIS A 59 21.14 -21.01 43.11
CA HIS A 59 20.73 -19.77 42.45
C HIS A 59 21.89 -18.81 42.19
N THR A 60 22.96 -19.35 41.63
CA THR A 60 24.25 -18.70 41.37
C THR A 60 24.16 -17.71 40.22
N HIS A 61 23.27 -17.95 39.24
CA HIS A 61 22.98 -16.99 38.19
C HIS A 61 22.24 -15.78 38.75
N LYS A 62 22.84 -14.60 38.58
CA LYS A 62 22.22 -13.30 38.85
C LYS A 62 21.94 -12.60 37.52
N ILE A 63 20.95 -11.72 37.52
CA ILE A 63 20.70 -10.83 36.37
C ILE A 63 21.94 -9.97 36.12
N THR A 64 22.25 -9.71 34.85
CA THR A 64 23.40 -8.87 34.47
C THR A 64 23.13 -7.40 34.82
N SER A 65 24.18 -6.60 34.89
CA SER A 65 24.09 -5.15 35.11
C SER A 65 23.19 -4.46 34.07
N GLU A 66 23.27 -4.86 32.80
CA GLU A 66 22.42 -4.31 31.73
C GLU A 66 20.94 -4.69 31.91
N THR A 67 20.68 -5.94 32.32
CA THR A 67 19.32 -6.39 32.61
C THR A 67 18.77 -5.66 33.83
N ALA A 68 19.60 -5.42 34.85
CA ALA A 68 19.24 -4.67 36.04
C ALA A 68 18.90 -3.21 35.70
N VAL A 69 19.70 -2.53 34.85
CA VAL A 69 19.40 -1.18 34.34
C VAL A 69 18.03 -1.15 33.66
N ALA A 70 17.77 -2.06 32.73
CA ALA A 70 16.50 -2.11 32.02
C ALA A 70 15.29 -2.34 32.95
N LEU A 71 15.43 -3.21 33.95
CA LEU A 71 14.39 -3.47 34.94
C LEU A 71 14.19 -2.28 35.90
N PHE A 72 15.27 -1.61 36.28
CA PHE A 72 15.23 -0.44 37.16
C PHE A 72 14.58 0.76 36.47
N GLN A 73 14.92 1.05 35.21
CA GLN A 73 14.25 2.07 34.38
C GLN A 73 12.72 1.84 34.30
N ARG A 74 12.29 0.57 34.27
CA ARG A 74 10.87 0.17 34.22
C ARG A 74 10.21 0.10 35.60
N LYS A 75 10.90 0.52 36.66
CA LYS A 75 10.45 0.46 38.07
C LYS A 75 10.04 -0.96 38.49
N LYS A 76 10.78 -1.99 38.04
CA LYS A 76 10.51 -3.41 38.34
C LYS A 76 11.39 -4.00 39.44
N ILE A 77 12.45 -3.30 39.82
CA ILE A 77 13.34 -3.67 40.93
C ILE A 77 13.58 -2.45 41.83
N SER A 78 13.97 -2.68 43.08
CA SER A 78 14.38 -1.62 44.02
C SER A 78 15.77 -1.08 43.70
N GLU A 79 16.09 0.11 44.22
CA GLU A 79 17.41 0.73 44.14
C GLU A 79 18.48 -0.16 44.79
N ASP A 80 18.23 -0.71 45.99
CA ASP A 80 19.14 -1.65 46.65
C ASP A 80 19.51 -2.86 45.78
N LEU A 81 18.53 -3.41 45.04
CA LEU A 81 18.74 -4.55 44.16
C LEU A 81 19.44 -4.13 42.86
N PHE A 82 19.23 -2.91 42.39
CA PHE A 82 19.98 -2.34 41.28
C PHE A 82 21.46 -2.18 41.65
N ASP A 83 21.74 -1.53 42.78
CA ASP A 83 23.09 -1.27 43.27
C ASP A 83 23.87 -2.57 43.53
N GLU A 84 23.24 -3.58 44.15
CA GLU A 84 23.84 -4.91 44.35
C GLU A 84 24.28 -5.52 43.00
N ARG A 85 23.48 -5.38 41.94
CA ARG A 85 23.78 -5.96 40.62
C ARG A 85 24.86 -5.17 39.90
N MET A 86 24.87 -3.85 40.02
CA MET A 86 25.93 -3.01 39.47
C MET A 86 27.29 -3.29 40.14
N LEU A 87 27.31 -3.47 41.46
CA LEU A 87 28.50 -3.87 42.20
C LEU A 87 28.98 -5.27 41.80
N PHE A 88 28.07 -6.22 41.56
CA PHE A 88 28.44 -7.56 41.08
C PHE A 88 29.03 -7.53 39.66
N GLY A 89 28.65 -6.55 38.84
CA GLY A 89 29.27 -6.27 37.56
C GLY A 89 30.63 -5.58 37.65
N GLY A 90 31.06 -5.16 38.84
CA GLY A 90 32.33 -4.47 39.09
C GLY A 90 32.31 -2.96 38.86
N PHE A 91 31.13 -2.36 38.70
CA PHE A 91 31.01 -0.90 38.53
C PHE A 91 31.13 -0.16 39.86
N GLU A 92 31.87 0.93 39.86
CA GLU A 92 31.79 1.93 40.95
C GLU A 92 30.41 2.61 40.93
N PRO A 93 29.85 3.09 42.07
CA PRO A 93 28.53 3.75 42.07
C PRO A 93 28.36 4.89 41.06
N ILE A 94 29.42 5.65 40.78
CA ILE A 94 29.39 6.71 39.75
C ILE A 94 29.24 6.11 38.35
N GLU A 95 30.04 5.09 38.02
CA GLU A 95 29.96 4.39 36.74
C GLU A 95 28.64 3.62 36.58
N ALA A 96 28.04 3.18 37.69
CA ALA A 96 26.73 2.57 37.69
C ALA A 96 25.64 3.55 37.23
N GLY A 97 25.71 4.80 37.68
CA GLY A 97 24.86 5.89 37.20
C GLY A 97 25.05 6.18 35.71
N LEU A 98 26.31 6.27 35.25
CA LEU A 98 26.63 6.49 33.83
C LEU A 98 26.15 5.33 32.94
N GLN A 99 26.29 4.08 33.39
CA GLN A 99 25.80 2.90 32.69
C GLN A 99 24.27 2.84 32.64
N TYR A 100 23.61 3.38 33.67
CA TYR A 100 22.16 3.52 33.67
C TYR A 100 21.69 4.60 32.69
N ASP A 101 22.38 5.74 32.64
CA ASP A 101 22.07 6.84 31.72
C ASP A 101 22.39 6.49 30.27
N SER A 102 23.45 5.74 29.99
CA SER A 102 23.82 5.31 28.64
C SER A 102 22.78 4.40 27.98
N GLN A 103 21.99 3.70 28.77
CA GLN A 103 20.90 2.83 28.29
C GLN A 103 19.55 3.54 28.21
N ARG A 104 19.46 4.81 28.61
CA ARG A 104 18.24 5.57 28.39
C ARG A 104 18.10 5.85 26.89
N PRO A 105 16.90 5.73 26.30
CA PRO A 105 16.68 6.14 24.92
C PRO A 105 17.06 7.61 24.76
N PHE A 106 18.01 7.87 23.88
CA PHE A 106 18.41 9.21 23.49
C PHE A 106 17.91 9.50 22.06
N PRO A 107 17.46 10.72 21.74
CA PRO A 107 17.00 11.05 20.40
C PRO A 107 18.08 10.78 19.34
N SER A 108 17.67 10.36 18.14
CA SER A 108 18.61 10.18 17.04
C SER A 108 19.09 11.54 16.51
N ILE A 109 20.24 11.57 15.80
CA ILE A 109 20.75 12.83 15.20
C ILE A 109 19.69 13.51 14.30
N PRO A 110 18.93 12.80 13.45
CA PRO A 110 17.81 13.40 12.71
C PRO A 110 16.74 14.06 13.59
N ASP A 111 16.40 13.44 14.73
CA ASP A 111 15.41 13.99 15.67
C ASP A 111 15.96 15.25 16.35
N LEU A 112 17.25 15.25 16.70
CA LEU A 112 17.92 16.41 17.27
C LEU A 112 18.00 17.57 16.27
N ILE A 113 18.27 17.28 15.00
CA ILE A 113 18.25 18.30 13.94
C ILE A 113 16.86 18.89 13.78
N LEU A 114 15.82 18.03 13.76
CA LEU A 114 14.44 18.51 13.69
C LEU A 114 14.10 19.35 14.93
N TRP A 115 14.44 18.89 16.12
CA TRP A 115 14.25 19.62 17.37
C TRP A 115 14.96 20.98 17.34
N ALA A 116 16.21 21.03 16.88
CA ALA A 116 17.00 22.25 16.78
C ALA A 116 16.38 23.26 15.80
N ARG A 117 15.76 22.82 14.69
CA ARG A 117 15.00 23.72 13.79
C ARG A 117 13.84 24.43 14.48
N TYR A 118 13.21 23.80 15.48
CA TYR A 118 12.09 24.40 16.21
C TYR A 118 12.50 25.24 17.42
N HIS A 119 13.73 25.06 17.93
CA HIS A 119 14.21 25.71 19.16
C HIS A 119 15.36 26.70 18.92
N GLY A 120 15.90 26.75 17.72
CA GLY A 120 16.99 27.62 17.29
C GLY A 120 16.68 28.38 16.00
N GLU A 121 17.72 28.67 15.22
CA GLU A 121 17.60 29.25 13.88
C GLU A 121 17.29 28.14 12.85
N PRO A 122 16.13 28.17 12.15
CA PRO A 122 15.74 27.08 11.26
C PRO A 122 16.70 26.87 10.07
N ASP A 123 17.36 27.92 9.61
CA ASP A 123 18.27 27.89 8.46
C ASP A 123 19.71 27.49 8.85
N ASN A 124 20.05 27.55 10.14
CA ASN A 124 21.35 27.16 10.67
C ASN A 124 21.20 26.55 12.07
N VAL A 125 21.06 25.22 12.11
CA VAL A 125 20.78 24.50 13.36
C VAL A 125 22.02 24.20 14.20
N TRP A 126 23.23 24.48 13.67
CA TRP A 126 24.50 24.12 14.31
C TRP A 126 24.58 24.62 15.75
N GLY A 127 24.33 25.92 15.97
CA GLY A 127 24.51 26.53 17.30
C GLY A 127 23.64 25.90 18.37
N THR A 128 22.39 25.54 18.03
CA THR A 128 21.47 24.89 18.97
C THR A 128 21.77 23.40 19.15
N LEU A 129 22.34 22.74 18.15
CA LEU A 129 22.72 21.33 18.22
C LEU A 129 23.99 21.11 19.05
N GLU A 130 25.00 21.97 18.87
CA GLU A 130 26.29 21.89 19.57
C GLU A 130 26.12 22.01 21.10
N ASP A 131 25.11 22.75 21.56
CA ASP A 131 24.78 22.89 22.99
C ASP A 131 24.28 21.59 23.64
N VAL A 132 23.75 20.64 22.85
CA VAL A 132 23.08 19.43 23.37
C VAL A 132 23.71 18.12 22.92
N TYR A 133 24.54 18.14 21.87
CA TYR A 133 25.14 16.93 21.32
C TYR A 133 26.49 17.19 20.65
N ASP A 134 27.48 16.36 20.96
CA ASP A 134 28.80 16.39 20.34
C ASP A 134 28.77 15.71 18.96
N ILE A 135 28.52 16.50 17.91
CA ILE A 135 28.53 16.04 16.52
C ILE A 135 29.84 16.44 15.82
N ASP A 136 30.47 15.50 15.10
CA ASP A 136 31.66 15.83 14.30
C ASP A 136 31.30 16.91 13.25
N PRO A 137 31.99 18.07 13.25
CA PRO A 137 31.77 19.14 12.27
C PRO A 137 31.89 18.68 10.80
N ARG A 138 32.62 17.58 10.54
CA ARG A 138 32.77 16.99 9.20
C ARG A 138 31.56 16.19 8.75
N ASP A 139 30.84 15.60 9.70
CA ASP A 139 29.65 14.78 9.43
C ASP A 139 28.36 15.58 9.49
N TYR A 140 28.34 16.67 10.28
CA TYR A 140 27.19 17.57 10.40
C TYR A 140 26.54 17.96 9.07
N PRO A 141 27.28 18.40 8.03
CA PRO A 141 26.65 18.83 6.77
C PRO A 141 25.80 17.74 6.10
N ARG A 142 26.17 16.46 6.29
CA ARG A 142 25.39 15.33 5.74
C ARG A 142 24.10 15.13 6.52
N TRP A 143 24.17 15.22 7.84
CA TRP A 143 23.00 15.09 8.70
C TRP A 143 22.03 16.25 8.50
N GLU A 144 22.54 17.47 8.41
CA GLU A 144 21.73 18.66 8.13
C GLU A 144 20.96 18.51 6.82
N TRP A 145 21.66 18.09 5.75
CA TRP A 145 21.03 17.84 4.45
C TRP A 145 19.97 16.74 4.50
N LEU A 146 20.25 15.63 5.21
CA LEU A 146 19.29 14.54 5.38
C LEU A 146 18.04 14.95 6.16
N GLY A 147 18.17 15.92 7.07
CA GLY A 147 17.07 16.49 7.85
C GLY A 147 16.18 17.47 7.09
N LEU A 148 16.55 17.87 5.85
CA LEU A 148 15.74 18.76 5.03
C LEU A 148 14.59 18.02 4.35
N GLN A 149 13.44 18.70 4.29
CA GLN A 149 12.37 18.31 3.38
C GLN A 149 12.81 18.59 1.94
N ARG A 150 12.64 17.61 1.05
CA ARG A 150 12.97 17.74 -0.37
C ARG A 150 11.71 17.79 -1.20
N MET A 151 11.81 18.46 -2.35
CA MET A 151 10.71 18.46 -3.32
C MET A 151 10.36 17.02 -3.70
N THR A 152 9.07 16.68 -3.64
CA THR A 152 8.60 15.36 -4.08
C THR A 152 8.38 15.35 -5.60
N THR A 153 8.23 14.16 -6.18
CA THR A 153 7.87 14.01 -7.60
C THR A 153 6.56 14.74 -7.95
N ASP A 154 5.58 14.71 -7.06
CA ASP A 154 4.32 15.41 -7.25
C ASP A 154 4.50 16.94 -7.24
N HIS A 155 5.32 17.47 -6.33
CA HIS A 155 5.63 18.90 -6.31
C HIS A 155 6.33 19.33 -7.61
N ALA A 156 7.34 18.57 -8.05
CA ALA A 156 8.09 18.87 -9.27
C ALA A 156 7.20 18.84 -10.52
N THR A 157 6.38 17.78 -10.69
CA THR A 157 5.47 17.68 -11.84
C THR A 157 4.39 18.75 -11.81
N LYS A 158 3.83 19.10 -10.65
CA LYS A 158 2.85 20.19 -10.53
C LYS A 158 3.45 21.55 -10.89
N LEU A 159 4.65 21.87 -10.42
CA LEU A 159 5.31 23.13 -10.75
C LEU A 159 5.65 23.22 -12.24
N PHE A 160 6.14 22.14 -12.83
CA PHE A 160 6.38 22.07 -14.28
C PHE A 160 5.08 22.27 -15.09
N ARG A 161 4.01 21.54 -14.77
CA ARG A 161 2.70 21.69 -15.45
C ARG A 161 2.09 23.08 -15.29
N ARG A 162 2.42 23.80 -14.22
CA ARG A 162 2.01 25.19 -13.97
C ARG A 162 2.92 26.22 -14.66
N GLY A 163 3.97 25.79 -15.36
CA GLY A 163 4.92 26.69 -16.02
C GLY A 163 5.85 27.43 -15.05
N LEU A 164 5.96 26.97 -13.81
CA LEU A 164 6.85 27.55 -12.79
C LEU A 164 8.24 26.91 -12.77
N LEU A 165 8.38 25.76 -13.44
CA LEU A 165 9.68 25.13 -13.72
C LEU A 165 9.82 24.97 -15.22
N GLU A 166 10.99 25.34 -15.74
CA GLU A 166 11.37 25.01 -17.11
C GLU A 166 11.72 23.52 -17.23
N LYS A 167 11.73 22.99 -18.46
CA LYS A 167 11.99 21.56 -18.70
C LYS A 167 13.37 21.13 -18.18
N TYR A 168 14.39 21.98 -18.35
CA TYR A 168 15.73 21.69 -17.86
C TYR A 168 15.76 21.56 -16.33
N ASP A 169 15.16 22.51 -15.62
CA ASP A 169 15.10 22.51 -14.16
C ASP A 169 14.26 21.35 -13.62
N PHE A 170 13.12 21.06 -14.27
CA PHE A 170 12.30 19.90 -13.94
C PHE A 170 13.08 18.59 -14.05
N ASP A 171 13.79 18.38 -15.17
CA ASP A 171 14.57 17.16 -15.38
C ASP A 171 15.71 17.05 -14.36
N TYR A 172 16.34 18.17 -13.99
CA TYR A 172 17.34 18.21 -12.94
C TYR A 172 16.74 17.82 -11.57
N LYS A 173 15.62 18.42 -11.17
CA LYS A 173 14.93 18.08 -9.91
C LYS A 173 14.47 16.63 -9.86
N MET A 174 13.96 16.09 -10.97
CA MET A 174 13.56 14.69 -11.05
C MET A 174 14.75 13.74 -10.86
N LYS A 175 15.94 14.11 -11.37
CA LYS A 175 17.18 13.36 -11.12
C LYS A 175 17.66 13.46 -9.68
N GLU A 176 17.57 14.62 -9.04
CA GLU A 176 17.86 14.78 -7.61
C GLU A 176 16.96 13.89 -6.72
N ILE A 177 15.68 13.76 -7.10
CA ILE A 177 14.71 12.90 -6.41
C ILE A 177 15.04 11.41 -6.60
N GLY A 178 15.59 11.04 -7.74
CA GLY A 178 16.05 9.67 -8.03
C GLY A 178 15.54 9.08 -9.34
N TRP A 179 14.72 9.79 -10.11
CA TRP A 179 14.28 9.36 -11.44
C TRP A 179 15.39 9.50 -12.47
N ARG A 180 15.42 8.62 -13.48
CA ARG A 180 16.48 8.59 -14.50
C ARG A 180 15.93 8.25 -15.87
N GLY A 181 16.59 8.81 -16.90
CA GLY A 181 16.31 8.48 -18.30
C GLY A 181 14.86 8.73 -18.69
N GLU A 182 14.29 7.77 -19.43
CA GLU A 182 12.93 7.81 -19.97
C GLU A 182 11.85 7.83 -18.87
N ASN A 183 12.13 7.26 -17.70
CA ASN A 183 11.18 7.24 -16.57
C ASN A 183 10.77 8.64 -16.13
N ILE A 184 11.59 9.67 -16.36
CA ILE A 184 11.22 11.06 -16.05
C ILE A 184 10.04 11.51 -16.93
N SER A 185 10.09 11.17 -18.22
CA SER A 185 9.02 11.46 -19.18
C SER A 185 7.78 10.64 -18.90
N ASP A 186 7.92 9.35 -18.58
CA ASP A 186 6.78 8.48 -18.25
C ASP A 186 6.04 8.97 -17.00
N VAL A 187 6.78 9.30 -15.94
CA VAL A 187 6.19 9.84 -14.71
C VAL A 187 5.53 11.19 -14.96
N LEU A 188 6.14 12.04 -15.80
CA LEU A 188 5.50 13.28 -16.22
C LEU A 188 4.19 13.02 -16.97
N GLU A 189 4.16 12.04 -17.88
CA GLU A 189 2.97 11.67 -18.64
C GLU A 189 1.84 11.23 -17.70
N THR A 190 2.14 10.36 -16.73
CA THR A 190 1.17 9.92 -15.71
C THR A 190 0.64 11.06 -14.83
N SER A 191 1.33 12.20 -14.78
CA SER A 191 0.90 13.34 -13.97
C SER A 191 -0.24 14.12 -14.62
N TRP A 192 -0.44 14.00 -15.94
CA TRP A 192 -1.51 14.66 -16.66
C TRP A 192 -2.85 13.95 -16.45
N MET A 193 -3.92 14.73 -16.43
CA MET A 193 -5.28 14.19 -16.42
C MET A 193 -5.72 14.02 -17.87
N ILE A 194 -6.13 12.80 -18.23
CA ILE A 194 -6.78 12.54 -19.50
C ILE A 194 -8.27 12.91 -19.35
N PRO A 195 -8.87 13.69 -20.27
CA PRO A 195 -10.31 13.95 -20.19
C PRO A 195 -11.10 12.64 -20.30
N ASN A 196 -12.30 12.60 -19.72
CA ASN A 196 -13.10 11.38 -19.80
C ASN A 196 -13.41 10.99 -21.25
N ALA A 197 -13.67 9.70 -21.47
CA ALA A 197 -13.92 9.14 -22.81
C ALA A 197 -15.02 9.89 -23.58
N MET A 198 -16.10 10.30 -22.90
CA MET A 198 -17.22 10.99 -23.54
C MET A 198 -16.79 12.34 -24.13
N LEU A 199 -16.09 13.16 -23.34
CA LEU A 199 -15.62 14.48 -23.78
C LEU A 199 -14.60 14.36 -24.91
N LEU A 200 -13.68 13.38 -24.81
CA LEU A 200 -12.74 13.10 -25.89
C LEU A 200 -13.46 12.69 -27.17
N THR A 201 -14.41 11.75 -27.09
CA THR A 201 -15.15 11.31 -28.27
C THR A 201 -15.97 12.44 -28.88
N GLN A 202 -16.67 13.26 -28.09
CA GLN A 202 -17.43 14.39 -28.60
C GLN A 202 -16.55 15.42 -29.31
N GLY A 203 -15.38 15.75 -28.74
CA GLY A 203 -14.41 16.62 -29.38
C GLY A 203 -13.89 16.04 -30.71
N LEU A 204 -13.56 14.75 -30.72
CA LEU A 204 -13.07 14.07 -31.92
C LEU A 204 -14.14 14.00 -33.03
N LEU A 205 -15.40 13.70 -32.68
CA LEU A 205 -16.53 13.74 -33.60
C LEU A 205 -16.72 15.14 -34.19
N GLN A 206 -16.62 16.19 -33.36
CA GLN A 206 -16.74 17.58 -33.83
C GLN A 206 -15.61 17.96 -34.81
N THR A 207 -14.40 17.44 -34.61
CA THR A 207 -13.27 17.68 -35.53
C THR A 207 -13.28 16.80 -36.78
N GLY A 208 -14.20 15.83 -36.88
CA GLY A 208 -14.24 14.88 -37.99
C GLY A 208 -13.09 13.87 -37.98
N ALA A 209 -12.60 13.49 -36.79
CA ALA A 209 -11.61 12.43 -36.65
C ALA A 209 -12.13 11.10 -37.19
N ASP A 210 -11.22 10.24 -37.66
CA ASP A 210 -11.60 8.93 -38.16
C ASP A 210 -12.04 7.97 -37.04
N HIS A 211 -12.69 6.88 -37.45
CA HIS A 211 -13.24 5.89 -36.52
C HIS A 211 -12.15 5.22 -35.66
N GLU A 212 -11.00 4.88 -36.26
CA GLU A 212 -9.91 4.21 -35.55
C GLU A 212 -9.30 5.11 -34.48
N GLN A 213 -9.13 6.40 -34.77
CA GLN A 213 -8.66 7.41 -33.84
C GLN A 213 -9.63 7.59 -32.67
N ILE A 214 -10.95 7.59 -32.93
CA ILE A 214 -11.96 7.66 -31.87
C ILE A 214 -11.88 6.45 -30.95
N ILE A 215 -11.84 5.24 -31.50
CA ILE A 215 -11.76 3.99 -30.73
C ILE A 215 -10.47 3.91 -29.90
N SER A 216 -9.33 4.30 -30.49
CA SER A 216 -8.05 4.37 -29.78
C SER A 216 -8.09 5.39 -28.64
N SER A 217 -8.72 6.55 -28.85
CA SER A 217 -8.80 7.61 -27.84
C SER A 217 -9.73 7.28 -26.68
N ILE A 218 -10.83 6.56 -26.94
CA ILE A 218 -11.69 6.00 -25.88
C ILE A 218 -10.87 5.09 -24.96
N SER A 219 -9.99 4.26 -25.56
CA SER A 219 -9.15 3.34 -24.79
C SER A 219 -8.10 4.04 -23.93
N LYS A 220 -7.54 5.15 -24.43
CA LYS A 220 -6.63 6.01 -23.66
C LYS A 220 -7.30 6.69 -22.46
N ALA A 221 -8.63 6.78 -22.48
CA ALA A 221 -9.45 7.41 -21.44
C ALA A 221 -10.05 6.39 -20.46
N ASP A 222 -9.28 5.35 -20.15
CA ASP A 222 -9.57 4.30 -19.16
C ASP A 222 -10.74 3.35 -19.49
N ILE A 223 -11.22 3.33 -20.74
CA ILE A 223 -12.15 2.29 -21.20
C ILE A 223 -11.36 1.11 -21.76
N HIS A 224 -11.64 -0.11 -21.31
CA HIS A 224 -10.95 -1.29 -21.84
C HIS A 224 -11.18 -1.42 -23.36
N PRO A 225 -10.13 -1.73 -24.17
CA PRO A 225 -10.24 -1.77 -25.64
C PRO A 225 -11.40 -2.61 -26.17
N ASP A 226 -11.67 -3.78 -25.57
CA ASP A 226 -12.78 -4.66 -25.95
C ASP A 226 -14.16 -3.99 -25.86
N TYR A 227 -14.31 -2.97 -25.02
CA TYR A 227 -15.57 -2.25 -24.83
C TYR A 227 -15.59 -0.89 -25.55
N ALA A 228 -14.50 -0.46 -26.21
CA ALA A 228 -14.42 0.86 -26.83
C ALA A 228 -15.48 1.05 -27.93
N GLN A 229 -15.73 0.02 -28.75
CA GLN A 229 -16.80 0.05 -29.76
C GLN A 229 -18.18 0.11 -29.10
N THR A 230 -18.42 -0.73 -28.09
CA THR A 230 -19.69 -0.74 -27.34
C THR A 230 -19.95 0.62 -26.68
N TYR A 231 -18.91 1.25 -26.15
CA TYR A 231 -18.96 2.58 -25.56
C TYR A 231 -19.35 3.63 -26.62
N LEU A 232 -18.69 3.62 -27.77
CA LEU A 232 -19.00 4.53 -28.88
C LEU A 232 -20.46 4.39 -29.31
N ASP A 233 -20.92 3.16 -29.55
CA ASP A 233 -22.30 2.87 -29.97
C ASP A 233 -23.33 3.29 -28.90
N ALA A 234 -22.94 3.29 -27.62
CA ALA A 234 -23.80 3.74 -26.54
C ALA A 234 -23.97 5.26 -26.50
N ILE A 235 -22.92 6.04 -26.80
CA ILE A 235 -22.91 7.51 -26.71
C ILE A 235 -23.38 8.19 -28.00
N LEU A 236 -23.30 7.53 -29.15
CA LEU A 236 -23.78 8.09 -30.40
C LEU A 236 -25.28 8.32 -30.33
N THR A 237 -25.72 9.46 -30.86
CA THR A 237 -27.13 9.83 -30.88
C THR A 237 -27.92 8.79 -31.66
N LYS A 238 -28.93 8.24 -31.00
CA LYS A 238 -29.88 7.31 -31.61
C LYS A 238 -31.07 8.11 -32.14
N PRO A 239 -31.69 7.69 -33.26
CA PRO A 239 -32.91 8.33 -33.75
C PRO A 239 -33.99 8.37 -32.66
N SER A 240 -34.84 9.39 -32.68
CA SER A 240 -35.94 9.46 -31.74
C SER A 240 -36.92 8.31 -31.99
N THR A 241 -37.65 7.89 -30.97
CA THR A 241 -38.65 6.84 -31.10
C THR A 241 -39.71 7.15 -32.17
N ALA A 242 -40.09 8.43 -32.31
CA ALA A 242 -41.03 8.86 -33.33
C ALA A 242 -40.47 8.71 -34.75
N ASP A 243 -39.19 9.04 -34.96
CA ASP A 243 -38.54 8.89 -36.27
C ASP A 243 -38.43 7.41 -36.66
N ILE A 244 -38.15 6.52 -35.69
CA ILE A 244 -38.10 5.07 -35.91
C ILE A 244 -39.47 4.55 -36.37
N ILE A 245 -40.54 4.93 -35.66
CA ILE A 245 -41.92 4.54 -36.00
C ILE A 245 -42.30 5.07 -37.39
N ALA A 246 -42.03 6.35 -37.66
CA ALA A 246 -42.35 6.97 -38.94
C ALA A 246 -41.57 6.36 -40.10
N TYR A 247 -40.30 5.97 -39.88
CA TYR A 247 -39.51 5.24 -40.86
C TYR A 247 -40.09 3.84 -41.10
N GLU A 248 -40.49 3.13 -40.04
CA GLU A 248 -41.05 1.79 -40.15
C GLU A 248 -42.36 1.77 -40.91
N LEU A 249 -43.31 2.66 -40.59
CA LEU A 249 -44.60 2.77 -41.29
C LEU A 249 -44.44 3.00 -42.81
N ARG A 250 -43.31 3.55 -43.26
CA ARG A 250 -43.01 3.74 -44.70
C ARG A 250 -42.46 2.48 -45.37
N GLN A 251 -41.86 1.57 -44.62
CA GLN A 251 -41.26 0.34 -45.12
C GLN A 251 -42.22 -0.85 -44.95
N ASP A 252 -42.78 -0.98 -43.75
CA ASP A 252 -43.69 -2.04 -43.34
C ASP A 252 -44.85 -1.45 -42.50
N PRO A 253 -46.05 -1.28 -43.11
CA PRO A 253 -47.23 -0.81 -42.41
C PRO A 253 -47.68 -1.69 -41.23
N ASP A 254 -47.26 -2.95 -41.16
CA ASP A 254 -47.64 -3.89 -40.08
C ASP A 254 -46.72 -3.80 -38.85
N LEU A 255 -45.65 -2.98 -38.93
CA LEU A 255 -44.72 -2.72 -37.82
C LEU A 255 -44.11 -4.01 -37.24
N SER A 256 -43.73 -4.96 -38.10
CA SER A 256 -43.29 -6.29 -37.66
C SER A 256 -41.93 -6.27 -36.94
N ASP A 257 -41.00 -5.37 -37.30
CA ASP A 257 -39.66 -5.25 -36.69
C ASP A 257 -39.54 -4.08 -35.69
N LEU A 258 -40.67 -3.43 -35.36
CA LEU A 258 -40.68 -2.25 -34.49
C LEU A 258 -40.10 -2.56 -33.11
N ASP A 259 -40.49 -3.68 -32.50
CA ASP A 259 -40.11 -4.08 -31.14
C ASP A 259 -38.58 -4.17 -30.99
N HIS A 260 -37.92 -4.82 -31.95
CA HIS A 260 -36.48 -4.98 -31.96
C HIS A 260 -35.76 -3.62 -32.14
N LYS A 261 -36.26 -2.74 -33.02
CA LYS A 261 -35.70 -1.39 -33.21
C LYS A 261 -35.86 -0.51 -31.97
N LEU A 262 -37.01 -0.59 -31.28
CA LEU A 262 -37.25 0.12 -30.03
C LEU A 262 -36.32 -0.36 -28.91
N ARG A 263 -36.11 -1.67 -28.80
CA ARG A 263 -35.15 -2.25 -27.84
C ARG A 263 -33.72 -1.76 -28.08
N ARG A 264 -33.28 -1.65 -29.34
CA ARG A 264 -31.94 -1.14 -29.69
C ARG A 264 -31.70 0.30 -29.22
N VAL A 265 -32.74 1.11 -29.09
CA VAL A 265 -32.64 2.48 -28.57
C VAL A 265 -32.91 2.61 -27.07
N GLY A 266 -33.12 1.48 -26.39
CA GLY A 266 -33.27 1.41 -24.93
C GLY A 266 -34.70 1.47 -24.43
N ILE A 267 -35.70 1.27 -25.30
CA ILE A 267 -37.09 1.10 -24.85
C ILE A 267 -37.24 -0.29 -24.21
N HIS A 268 -37.84 -0.32 -23.03
CA HIS A 268 -38.11 -1.56 -22.31
C HIS A 268 -39.26 -2.33 -22.98
N ASP A 269 -39.16 -3.67 -23.01
CA ASP A 269 -40.10 -4.56 -23.70
C ASP A 269 -41.57 -4.33 -23.23
N ASP A 270 -41.78 -3.94 -21.97
CA ASP A 270 -43.10 -3.63 -21.40
C ASP A 270 -43.83 -2.43 -22.04
N TYR A 271 -43.10 -1.49 -22.67
CA TYR A 271 -43.69 -0.30 -23.30
C TYR A 271 -43.91 -0.46 -24.80
N THR A 272 -43.55 -1.62 -25.37
CA THR A 272 -43.57 -1.82 -26.82
C THR A 272 -44.98 -1.75 -27.39
N ASP A 273 -45.97 -2.31 -26.68
CA ASP A 273 -47.38 -2.23 -27.06
C ASP A 273 -47.93 -0.79 -27.04
N VAL A 274 -47.45 0.04 -26.11
CA VAL A 274 -47.79 1.46 -26.04
C VAL A 274 -47.33 2.18 -27.30
N TYR A 275 -46.07 1.97 -27.71
CA TYR A 275 -45.53 2.60 -28.91
C TYR A 275 -46.19 2.08 -30.20
N ARG A 276 -46.51 0.79 -30.26
CA ARG A 276 -47.26 0.18 -31.38
C ARG A 276 -48.66 0.79 -31.50
N THR A 277 -49.35 0.97 -30.39
CA THR A 277 -50.67 1.61 -30.35
C THR A 277 -50.59 3.08 -30.79
N LEU A 278 -49.57 3.81 -30.30
CA LEU A 278 -49.38 5.24 -30.65
C LEU A 278 -48.90 5.48 -32.08
N ALA A 279 -48.37 4.44 -32.76
CA ALA A 279 -47.91 4.56 -34.14
C ALA A 279 -49.05 4.92 -35.11
N TYR A 280 -50.23 4.35 -34.90
CA TYR A 280 -51.42 4.68 -35.69
C TYR A 280 -52.16 5.85 -35.06
N GLN A 281 -51.86 7.04 -35.57
CA GLN A 281 -52.59 8.23 -35.15
C GLN A 281 -54.06 8.12 -35.56
N ILE A 282 -54.96 8.42 -34.63
CA ILE A 282 -56.38 8.53 -34.92
C ILE A 282 -56.56 9.72 -35.87
N PRO A 283 -57.10 9.52 -37.09
CA PRO A 283 -57.30 10.61 -38.02
C PRO A 283 -58.21 11.69 -37.39
N PRO A 284 -57.97 12.98 -37.68
CA PRO A 284 -58.86 14.05 -37.24
C PRO A 284 -60.31 13.78 -37.67
N VAL A 285 -61.28 14.24 -36.87
CA VAL A 285 -62.71 14.05 -37.16
C VAL A 285 -63.09 14.54 -38.57
N ALA A 286 -62.46 15.61 -39.06
CA ALA A 286 -62.68 16.12 -40.40
C ALA A 286 -62.28 15.11 -41.50
N ASP A 287 -61.18 14.40 -41.33
CA ASP A 287 -60.71 13.39 -42.29
C ASP A 287 -61.62 12.16 -42.24
N ILE A 288 -62.06 11.75 -41.05
CA ILE A 288 -63.05 10.68 -40.88
C ILE A 288 -64.37 11.04 -41.57
N ILE A 289 -64.87 12.28 -41.38
CA ILE A 289 -66.09 12.76 -42.05
C ILE A 289 -65.90 12.72 -43.58
N THR A 290 -64.75 13.18 -44.07
CA THR A 290 -64.47 13.22 -45.51
C THR A 290 -64.40 11.81 -46.11
N MET A 291 -63.77 10.86 -45.42
CA MET A 291 -63.75 9.45 -45.81
C MET A 291 -65.15 8.82 -45.79
N ALA A 292 -65.91 9.06 -44.71
CA ALA A 292 -67.27 8.53 -44.55
C ALA A 292 -68.24 9.08 -45.60
N VAL A 293 -68.17 10.37 -45.93
CA VAL A 293 -68.97 10.98 -47.01
C VAL A 293 -68.56 10.38 -48.36
N ARG A 294 -67.26 10.19 -48.62
CA ARG A 294 -66.80 9.60 -49.89
C ARG A 294 -67.27 8.14 -50.07
N GLU A 295 -67.37 7.36 -49.00
CA GLU A 295 -67.88 5.99 -49.03
C GLU A 295 -69.42 5.92 -49.08
N ALA A 296 -70.12 6.79 -48.34
CA ALA A 296 -71.58 6.85 -48.32
C ALA A 296 -72.19 7.41 -49.62
N PHE A 297 -71.47 8.27 -50.34
CA PHE A 297 -71.86 8.83 -51.64
C PHE A 297 -71.10 8.17 -52.79
N THR A 298 -70.97 6.84 -52.77
CA THR A 298 -70.56 6.09 -53.96
C THR A 298 -71.59 6.26 -55.08
N PRO A 299 -71.20 6.26 -56.36
CA PRO A 299 -72.10 6.54 -57.49
C PRO A 299 -73.38 5.68 -57.49
N ASP A 300 -73.26 4.42 -57.05
CA ASP A 300 -74.38 3.47 -56.97
C ASP A 300 -75.40 3.82 -55.87
N ILE A 301 -74.94 4.43 -54.77
CA ILE A 301 -75.81 4.90 -53.68
C ILE A 301 -76.41 6.26 -54.06
N ALA A 302 -75.62 7.17 -54.65
CA ALA A 302 -76.10 8.47 -55.14
C ALA A 302 -77.17 8.32 -56.24
N ALA A 303 -77.04 7.32 -57.11
CA ALA A 303 -78.05 6.98 -58.12
C ALA A 303 -79.36 6.47 -57.51
N ARG A 304 -79.33 5.78 -56.36
CA ARG A 304 -80.53 5.31 -55.64
C ARG A 304 -81.33 6.44 -54.99
N PHE A 305 -80.71 7.57 -54.69
CA PHE A 305 -81.37 8.72 -54.05
C PHE A 305 -81.67 9.88 -55.03
N GLY A 306 -81.53 9.67 -56.34
CA GLY A 306 -81.97 10.62 -57.36
C GLY A 306 -81.14 11.91 -57.45
N GLN A 307 -79.86 11.89 -57.04
CA GLN A 307 -79.00 13.09 -57.00
C GLN A 307 -78.29 13.42 -58.34
N TYR A 308 -78.69 12.80 -59.45
CA TYR A 308 -78.15 13.05 -60.80
C TYR A 308 -79.20 13.63 -61.77
N GLU A 309 -80.15 14.42 -61.26
CA GLU A 309 -80.91 15.42 -62.04
C GLU A 309 -80.38 16.82 -61.72
#